data_AF-A0A7C2YRD0-F1
#
_entry.id   AF-A0A7C2YRD0-F1
#
_cell.length_a   1.000
_cell.length_b   1.000
_cell.length_c   1.000
_cell.angle_alpha   90.00
_cell.angle_beta   90.00
_cell.angle_gamma   90.00
#
_symmetry.space_group_name_H-M   'P 1'
#
loop_
_entity.id
_entity.type
_entity.pdbx_description
1 polymer ?
#
loop_
_entity_poly.entity_id
_entity_poly.type
_entity_poly.pdbx_seq_one_letter_code
_entity_poly.pdbx_strand_id
1 'polypeptide(L)'
;RALEAAQRAALDNSCTAAIVGRVGVGALVVAVIPLAIGPPSAMHYVNAASAIRAALPKDASAIVARCPTEAKQHFEVWGSTPTDLEMMRRVRAAMDPKGTLNRGRFLV
;
A
#
# COMPACT_ATOMS: atom_id res chain seq x y z
N ARG A 1 6.26 -10.03 14.95
CA ARG A 1 7.08 -9.65 13.76
C ARG A 1 6.35 -8.68 12.83
N ALA A 2 5.45 -9.10 11.93
CA ALA A 2 4.81 -8.17 10.98
C ALA A 2 3.93 -7.10 11.65
N LEU A 3 3.16 -7.47 12.68
CA LEU A 3 2.34 -6.53 13.45
C LEU A 3 3.18 -5.49 14.19
N GLU A 4 4.19 -5.93 14.94
CA GLU A 4 5.13 -5.04 15.65
C GLU A 4 5.91 -4.15 14.68
N ALA A 5 6.35 -4.69 13.55
CA ALA A 5 7.02 -3.94 12.50
C ALA A 5 6.11 -2.83 11.94
N ALA A 6 4.83 -3.14 11.70
CA ALA A 6 3.87 -2.16 11.23
C ALA A 6 3.59 -1.05 12.25
N GLN A 7 3.43 -1.41 13.53
CA GLN A 7 3.25 -0.43 14.61
C GLN A 7 4.46 0.48 14.76
N ARG A 8 5.67 -0.10 14.79
CA ARG A 8 6.92 0.65 14.92
C ARG A 8 7.15 1.57 13.73
N ALA A 9 7.00 1.07 12.50
CA ALA A 9 7.15 1.86 11.29
C ALA A 9 6.16 3.03 11.21
N ALA A 10 4.93 2.85 11.71
CA ALA A 10 3.97 3.95 11.79
C ALA A 10 4.42 5.02 12.80
N LEU A 11 4.82 4.60 14.00
CA LEU A 11 5.26 5.51 15.07
C LEU A 11 6.50 6.31 14.69
N ASP A 12 7.49 5.65 14.07
CA ASP A 12 8.71 6.30 13.58
C ASP A 12 8.43 7.37 12.51
N ASN A 13 7.23 7.36 11.91
CA ASN A 13 6.77 8.29 10.88
C ASN A 13 5.60 9.17 11.34
N SER A 14 5.53 9.48 12.64
CA SER A 14 4.52 10.37 13.23
C SER A 14 3.08 9.92 12.98
N CYS A 15 2.88 8.61 12.88
CA CYS A 15 1.57 7.97 12.72
C CYS A 15 1.36 6.93 13.80
N THR A 16 0.11 6.52 14.00
CA THR A 16 -0.24 5.30 14.70
C THR A 16 -0.85 4.30 13.71
N ALA A 17 -0.84 3.01 14.07
CA ALA A 17 -1.39 1.95 13.26
C ALA A 17 -2.60 1.32 13.95
N ALA A 18 -3.76 1.35 13.29
CA ALA A 18 -4.89 0.49 13.62
C ALA A 18 -4.80 -0.78 12.76
N ILE A 19 -4.84 -1.96 13.39
CA ILE A 19 -4.54 -3.23 12.71
C ILE A 19 -5.62 -4.24 13.01
N VAL A 20 -6.16 -4.85 11.96
CA VAL A 20 -7.07 -6.00 12.05
C VAL A 20 -6.46 -7.17 11.29
N GLY A 21 -6.37 -8.33 11.96
CA GLY A 21 -5.75 -9.52 11.40
C GLY A 21 -6.72 -10.68 11.22
N ARG A 22 -6.51 -11.49 10.17
CA ARG A 22 -7.14 -12.79 9.96
C ARG A 22 -6.10 -13.88 10.11
N VAL A 23 -5.99 -14.43 11.31
CA VAL A 23 -4.90 -15.35 11.70
C VAL A 23 -4.85 -16.59 10.81
N GLY A 24 -6.01 -17.16 10.45
CA GLY A 24 -6.08 -18.39 9.65
C GLY A 24 -5.51 -18.27 8.21
N VAL A 25 -5.34 -17.05 7.70
CA VAL A 25 -4.80 -16.79 6.35
C VAL A 25 -3.57 -15.88 6.37
N GLY A 26 -3.04 -15.54 7.55
CA GLY A 26 -1.86 -14.68 7.68
C GLY A 26 -2.02 -13.27 7.12
N ALA A 27 -3.26 -12.76 6.99
CA ALA A 27 -3.54 -11.47 6.37
C ALA A 27 -3.75 -10.37 7.43
N LEU A 28 -3.11 -9.22 7.24
CA LEU A 28 -3.31 -8.02 8.05
C LEU A 28 -3.88 -6.90 7.20
N VAL A 29 -4.86 -6.18 7.74
CA VAL A 29 -5.29 -4.87 7.24
C VAL A 29 -4.76 -3.83 8.21
N VAL A 30 -3.95 -2.92 7.68
CA VAL A 30 -3.28 -1.86 8.46
C VAL A 30 -3.80 -0.51 7.98
N ALA A 31 -4.31 0.30 8.91
CA ALA A 31 -4.64 1.69 8.68
C ALA A 31 -3.60 2.57 9.40
N VAL A 32 -2.95 3.45 8.65
CA VAL A 32 -1.98 4.42 9.17
C VAL A 32 -2.71 5.73 9.43
N ILE A 33 -2.67 6.20 10.67
CA ILE A 33 -3.40 7.38 11.14
C ILE A 33 -2.37 8.41 11.65
N PRO A 34 -2.29 9.62 11.09
CA PRO A 34 -1.33 10.62 11.52
C PRO A 34 -1.62 11.09 12.96
N LEU A 35 -0.57 11.34 13.74
CA LEU A 35 -0.66 11.82 15.12
C LEU A 35 -0.58 13.36 15.24
N ALA A 36 -0.28 14.07 14.15
CA ALA A 36 -0.16 15.52 14.16
C ALA A 36 -1.53 16.24 14.28
N ILE A 37 -1.54 17.39 14.96
CA ILE A 37 -2.73 18.26 15.15
C ILE A 37 -2.98 19.16 13.91
N GLY A 38 -2.06 19.20 12.94
CA GLY A 38 -2.19 19.93 11.67
C GLY A 38 -2.59 19.05 10.48
N PRO A 39 -2.87 19.63 9.30
CA PRO A 39 -3.18 18.85 8.10
C PRO A 39 -2.03 17.88 7.81
N PRO A 40 -2.30 16.56 7.73
CA PRO A 40 -1.25 15.57 7.57
C PRO A 40 -0.61 15.71 6.20
N SER A 41 0.71 15.94 6.17
CA SER A 41 1.48 15.87 4.94
C SER A 41 1.33 14.48 4.31
N ALA A 42 1.13 14.44 3.00
CA ALA A 42 1.10 13.21 2.21
C ALA A 42 2.33 12.33 2.49
N MET A 43 3.49 12.95 2.76
CA MET A 43 4.75 12.27 3.04
C MET A 43 4.73 11.39 4.29
N HIS A 44 3.91 11.70 5.30
CA HIS A 44 3.78 10.81 6.48
C HIS A 44 3.25 9.43 6.06
N TYR A 45 2.25 9.39 5.17
CA TYR A 45 1.70 8.14 4.66
C TYR A 45 2.69 7.41 3.75
N VAL A 46 3.39 8.15 2.89
CA VAL A 46 4.40 7.61 1.97
C VAL A 46 5.52 6.92 2.75
N ASN A 47 6.07 7.61 3.74
CA ASN A 47 7.19 7.11 4.52
C ASN A 47 6.76 5.93 5.40
N ALA A 48 5.60 6.01 6.06
CA ALA A 48 5.06 4.90 6.84
C ALA A 48 4.80 3.66 5.97
N ALA A 49 4.13 3.80 4.82
CA ALA A 49 3.87 2.68 3.92
C ALA A 49 5.16 2.03 3.40
N SER A 50 6.16 2.84 3.07
CA SER A 50 7.46 2.37 2.58
C SER A 50 8.25 1.66 3.68
N ALA A 51 8.25 2.20 4.90
CA ALA A 51 8.90 1.60 6.06
C ALA A 51 8.23 0.27 6.46
N ILE A 52 6.90 0.20 6.43
CA ILE A 52 6.16 -1.04 6.66
C ILE A 52 6.60 -2.10 5.64
N ARG A 53 6.61 -1.77 4.34
CA ARG A 53 7.04 -2.70 3.29
C ARG A 53 8.48 -3.17 3.46
N ALA A 54 9.40 -2.27 3.79
CA ALA A 54 10.81 -2.60 3.99
C ALA A 54 11.05 -3.54 5.18
N ALA A 55 10.17 -3.51 6.18
CA ALA A 55 10.25 -4.35 7.37
C ALA A 55 9.60 -5.74 7.19
N LEU A 56 8.90 -5.98 6.08
CA LEU A 56 8.29 -7.27 5.79
C LEU A 56 9.31 -8.28 5.22
N PRO A 57 9.11 -9.59 5.46
CA PRO A 57 9.86 -10.64 4.79
C PRO A 57 9.77 -10.54 3.26
N LYS A 58 10.77 -11.07 2.55
CA LYS A 58 10.83 -11.02 1.06
C LYS A 58 9.69 -11.75 0.37
N ASP A 59 9.09 -12.74 1.04
CA ASP A 59 7.97 -13.55 0.58
C ASP A 59 6.60 -12.97 0.99
N ALA A 60 6.57 -11.89 1.78
CA ALA A 60 5.35 -11.19 2.12
C ALA A 60 4.97 -10.15 1.05
N SER A 61 3.68 -9.93 0.88
CA SER A 61 3.15 -8.91 -0.04
C SER A 61 2.34 -7.85 0.73
N ALA A 62 2.49 -6.59 0.31
CA ALA A 62 1.77 -5.47 0.91
C ALA A 62 1.37 -4.44 -0.15
N ILE A 63 0.05 -4.29 -0.29
CA ILE A 63 -0.58 -3.34 -1.19
C ILE A 63 -1.18 -2.17 -0.42
N VAL A 64 -1.21 -0.99 -1.04
CA VAL A 64 -1.94 0.16 -0.52
C VAL A 64 -3.32 0.18 -1.17
N ALA A 65 -4.32 -0.27 -0.41
CA ALA A 65 -5.70 -0.33 -0.87
C ALA A 65 -6.36 1.07 -0.97
N ARG A 66 -5.98 2.00 -0.10
CA ARG A 66 -6.50 3.37 -0.06
C ARG A 66 -5.43 4.33 0.48
N CYS A 67 -5.33 5.51 -0.14
CA CYS A 67 -4.50 6.62 0.31
C CYS A 67 -5.05 7.95 -0.21
N PRO A 68 -4.64 9.10 0.36
CA PRO A 68 -4.84 10.41 -0.24
C PRO A 68 -4.25 10.48 -1.66
N THR A 69 -4.85 11.31 -2.52
CA THR A 69 -4.46 11.43 -3.93
C THR A 69 -3.01 11.89 -4.08
N GLU A 70 -2.59 12.81 -3.22
CA GLU A 70 -1.24 13.38 -3.17
C GLU A 70 -0.20 12.30 -2.84
N ALA A 71 -0.50 11.45 -1.85
CA ALA A 71 0.41 10.38 -1.42
C ALA A 71 0.61 9.32 -2.52
N LYS A 72 -0.44 9.05 -3.32
CA LYS A 72 -0.43 8.03 -4.35
C LYS A 72 0.65 8.24 -5.43
N GLN A 73 1.07 9.48 -5.65
CA GLN A 73 2.09 9.82 -6.66
C GLN A 73 3.53 9.47 -6.23
N HIS A 74 3.72 9.10 -4.96
CA HIS A 74 5.05 8.93 -4.37
C HIS A 74 5.43 7.47 -4.08
N PHE A 75 4.54 6.50 -4.34
CA PHE A 75 4.85 5.08 -4.22
C PHE A 75 4.00 4.22 -5.13
N GLU A 76 4.53 3.04 -5.47
CA GLU A 76 3.78 2.01 -6.18
C GLU A 76 2.72 1.38 -5.26
N VAL A 77 1.43 1.52 -5.58
CA VAL A 77 0.35 0.99 -4.73
C VAL A 77 0.38 -0.54 -4.60
N TRP A 78 0.99 -1.22 -5.57
CA TRP A 78 1.13 -2.68 -5.57
C TRP A 78 2.38 -3.20 -4.84
N GLY A 79 3.30 -2.32 -4.44
CA GLY A 79 4.58 -2.71 -3.86
C GLY A 79 5.64 -2.94 -4.93
N SER A 80 6.63 -3.80 -4.67
CA SER A 80 7.54 -4.27 -5.72
C SER A 80 6.70 -4.97 -6.78
N THR A 81 6.62 -4.37 -7.96
CA THR A 81 5.79 -4.84 -9.07
C THR A 81 5.99 -6.35 -9.26
N PRO A 82 4.93 -7.16 -9.12
CA PRO A 82 5.07 -8.59 -9.35
C PRO A 82 5.48 -8.80 -10.81
N THR A 83 6.21 -9.89 -11.04
CA THR A 83 6.69 -10.35 -12.36
C THR A 83 5.56 -10.52 -13.39
N ASP A 84 4.30 -10.34 -12.98
CA ASP A 84 3.08 -10.60 -13.71
C ASP A 84 2.41 -9.35 -14.33
N LEU A 85 3.03 -8.16 -14.26
CA LEU A 85 2.43 -6.92 -14.81
C LEU A 85 2.02 -7.08 -16.28
N GLU A 86 2.83 -7.80 -17.07
CA GLU A 86 2.53 -8.13 -18.46
C GLU A 86 1.27 -8.99 -18.61
N MET A 87 1.09 -9.99 -17.74
CA MET A 87 -0.15 -10.80 -17.74
C MET A 87 -1.36 -9.95 -17.38
N MET A 88 -1.25 -9.09 -16.37
CA MET A 88 -2.34 -8.20 -15.98
C MET A 88 -2.73 -7.22 -17.11
N ARG A 89 -1.75 -6.72 -17.88
CA ARG A 89 -1.99 -5.91 -19.07
C ARG A 89 -2.73 -6.68 -20.16
N ARG A 90 -2.37 -7.94 -20.41
CA ARG A 90 -3.06 -8.81 -21.39
C ARG A 90 -4.51 -9.08 -20.98
N VAL A 91 -4.75 -9.38 -19.70
CA VAL A 91 -6.11 -9.56 -19.17
C VAL A 91 -6.92 -8.28 -19.37
N ARG A 92 -6.36 -7.11 -19.04
CA ARG A 92 -7.05 -5.83 -19.24
C ARG A 92 -7.34 -5.57 -20.73
N ALA A 93 -6.39 -5.84 -21.62
CA ALA A 93 -6.59 -5.63 -23.06
C ALA A 93 -7.71 -6.52 -23.63
N ALA A 94 -7.83 -7.76 -23.15
CA ALA A 94 -8.89 -8.67 -23.56
C ALA A 94 -10.28 -8.24 -23.04
N MET A 95 -10.36 -7.68 -21.83
CA MET A 95 -11.64 -7.31 -21.20
C MET A 95 -12.07 -5.86 -21.44
N ASP A 96 -11.12 -4.94 -21.64
CA ASP A 96 -11.35 -3.51 -21.88
C ASP A 96 -10.46 -2.99 -23.01
N PRO A 97 -10.71 -3.40 -24.28
CA PRO A 97 -9.89 -2.99 -25.42
C PRO A 97 -9.87 -1.47 -25.64
N LYS A 98 -10.93 -0.77 -25.19
CA LYS A 98 -11.10 0.69 -25.35
C LYS A 98 -10.54 1.48 -24.17
N GLY A 99 -10.04 0.81 -23.12
CA GLY A 99 -9.49 1.45 -21.93
C GLY A 99 -10.49 2.40 -21.24
N THR A 100 -11.78 2.07 -21.22
CA THR A 100 -12.81 2.92 -20.60
C THR A 100 -12.90 2.72 -19.10
N LEU A 101 -12.51 1.55 -18.60
CA LEU A 101 -12.58 1.22 -17.18
C LEU A 101 -11.34 1.74 -16.43
N ASN A 102 -11.59 2.45 -15.33
CA ASN A 102 -10.59 2.83 -14.33
C ASN A 102 -9.31 3.46 -14.92
N ARG A 103 -9.46 4.41 -15.85
CA ARG A 103 -8.34 5.12 -16.50
C ARG A 103 -7.34 5.66 -15.46
N GLY A 104 -6.06 5.41 -15.70
CA GLY A 104 -4.97 5.84 -14.80
C GLY A 104 -4.91 5.09 -13.47
N ARG A 105 -5.56 3.93 -13.33
CA ARG A 105 -5.53 3.11 -12.10
C ARG A 105 -5.09 1.67 -12.39
N PHE A 106 -4.47 1.05 -11.39
CA PHE A 106 -4.17 -0.39 -11.27
C PHE A 106 -3.13 -1.00 -12.21
N LEU A 107 -2.80 -0.40 -13.35
CA LEU A 107 -1.69 -0.80 -14.22
C LEU A 107 -0.92 0.46 -14.65
N VAL A 108 0.21 0.72 -14.00
CA VAL A 108 1.19 1.73 -14.41
C VAL A 108 2.48 0.97 -14.69
#